data_AF-A0A5N7D8V3-F1
#
_entry.id   AF-A0A5N7D8V3-F1
#
_cell.length_a   1.000
_cell.length_b   1.000
_cell.length_c   1.000
_cell.angle_alpha   90.00
_cell.angle_beta   90.00
_cell.angle_gamma   90.00
#
_symmetry.space_group_name_H-M   'P 1'
#
loop_
_entity.id
_entity.type
_entity.pdbx_description
1 polymer ?
#
loop_
_entity_poly.entity_id
_entity_poly.type
_entity_poly.pdbx_seq_one_letter_code
_entity_poly.pdbx_strand_id
1 'polypeptide(L)'
;MPLTFCPNCSNALTISRADPTPRHPLGVNRFECRTCPYQYVLEQSYFEKTEMKQKEVEDVFGGKEEFANADSMATQCPAENCNGDRAYFFQLQIRSADEPMTTFLKCTSCGARWREN
;
A
#
# COMPACT_ATOMS: atom_id res chain seq x y z
N MET A 1 -7.65 0.40 -24.79
CA MET A 1 -6.40 -0.05 -24.13
C MET A 1 -5.38 -0.26 -25.23
N PRO A 2 -4.31 0.56 -25.32
CA PRO A 2 -3.26 0.31 -26.29
C PRO A 2 -2.57 -1.03 -26.00
N LEU A 3 -2.23 -1.78 -27.04
CA LEU A 3 -1.41 -2.97 -26.95
C LEU A 3 0.00 -2.55 -26.48
N THR A 4 0.31 -2.80 -25.21
CA THR A 4 1.64 -2.59 -24.62
C THR A 4 2.64 -3.67 -25.02
N PHE A 5 2.22 -4.66 -25.80
CA PHE A 5 3.02 -5.81 -26.21
C PHE A 5 3.18 -5.88 -27.73
N CYS A 6 4.35 -6.32 -28.18
CA CYS A 6 4.63 -6.54 -29.59
C CYS A 6 3.88 -7.78 -30.10
N PRO A 7 3.17 -7.72 -31.25
CA PRO A 7 2.43 -8.86 -31.79
C PRO A 7 3.32 -10.02 -32.28
N ASN A 8 4.60 -9.76 -32.54
CA ASN A 8 5.50 -10.77 -33.11
C ASN A 8 6.32 -11.53 -32.06
N CYS A 9 6.71 -10.87 -30.97
CA CYS A 9 7.57 -11.47 -29.94
C CYS A 9 6.97 -11.40 -28.53
N SER A 10 5.75 -10.87 -28.37
CA SER A 10 5.04 -10.72 -27.09
C SER A 10 5.82 -9.96 -26.01
N ASN A 11 6.89 -9.26 -26.38
CA ASN A 11 7.67 -8.44 -25.44
C ASN A 11 7.04 -7.07 -25.25
N ALA A 12 7.26 -6.50 -24.06
CA ALA A 12 6.81 -5.15 -23.72
C ALA A 12 7.44 -4.11 -24.66
N LEU A 13 6.60 -3.23 -25.19
CA LEU A 13 7.03 -2.13 -26.05
C LEU A 13 7.56 -0.98 -25.19
N THR A 14 8.67 -0.40 -25.65
CA THR A 14 9.28 0.78 -25.01
C THR A 14 8.98 2.04 -25.81
N ILE A 15 8.86 3.18 -25.14
CA ILE A 15 8.60 4.47 -25.79
C ILE A 15 9.93 5.11 -26.19
N SER A 16 10.10 5.41 -27.48
CA SER A 16 11.22 6.18 -28.02
C SER A 16 10.71 7.27 -28.97
N ARG A 17 11.57 8.20 -29.41
CA ARG A 17 11.18 9.28 -30.35
C ARG A 17 11.53 8.90 -31.78
N ALA A 18 10.53 8.91 -32.66
CA ALA A 18 10.71 8.77 -34.10
C ALA A 18 11.46 9.95 -34.72
N ASP A 19 12.13 9.67 -35.83
CA ASP A 19 12.86 10.69 -36.58
C ASP A 19 11.90 11.75 -37.15
N PRO A 20 12.35 13.01 -37.27
CA PRO A 20 11.54 14.09 -37.83
C PRO A 20 11.09 13.74 -39.25
N THR A 21 9.77 13.71 -39.46
CA THR A 21 9.17 13.49 -40.77
C THR A 21 8.62 14.83 -41.28
N PRO A 22 8.53 15.10 -42.60
CA PRO A 22 7.99 16.38 -43.10
C PRO A 22 6.59 16.76 -42.57
N ARG A 23 5.80 15.76 -42.16
CA ARG A 23 4.49 15.96 -41.51
C ARG A 23 4.58 16.30 -40.02
N HIS A 24 5.65 15.91 -39.35
CA HIS A 24 5.88 16.10 -37.92
C HIS A 24 7.33 16.54 -37.66
N PRO A 25 7.65 17.84 -37.80
CA PRO A 25 9.03 18.34 -37.71
C PRO A 25 9.60 18.29 -36.28
N LEU A 26 8.74 18.19 -35.26
CA LEU A 26 9.13 18.11 -33.84
C LEU A 26 9.38 16.67 -33.36
N GLY A 27 9.18 15.67 -34.22
CA GLY A 27 9.23 14.26 -33.87
C GLY A 27 7.95 13.79 -33.16
N VAL A 28 7.61 12.52 -33.34
CA VAL A 28 6.48 11.85 -32.69
C VAL A 28 7.00 10.70 -31.83
N ASN A 29 6.27 10.37 -30.77
CA ASN A 29 6.63 9.19 -29.98
C ASN A 29 6.35 7.92 -30.82
N ARG A 30 7.17 6.89 -30.64
CA ARG A 30 6.96 5.55 -31.21
C ARG A 30 7.06 4.51 -30.11
N PHE A 31 6.31 3.42 -30.27
CA PHE A 31 6.56 2.17 -29.57
C PHE A 31 7.58 1.37 -30.35
N GLU A 32 8.66 1.00 -29.69
CA GLU A 32 9.76 0.21 -30.23
C GLU A 32 9.95 -1.04 -29.37
N CYS A 33 10.06 -2.18 -30.03
CA CYS A 33 10.45 -3.42 -29.37
C CYS A 33 11.98 -3.50 -29.29
N ARG A 34 12.52 -3.91 -28.14
CA ARG A 34 13.98 -4.11 -27.98
C ARG A 34 14.50 -5.42 -28.58
N THR A 35 13.61 -6.33 -28.94
CA THR A 35 13.98 -7.69 -29.38
C THR A 35 13.74 -7.92 -30.87
N CYS A 36 12.81 -7.18 -31.48
CA CYS A 36 12.50 -7.30 -32.90
C CYS A 36 12.36 -5.90 -33.53
N PRO A 37 12.49 -5.75 -34.86
CA PRO A 37 12.45 -4.45 -35.53
C PRO A 37 11.04 -3.84 -35.62
N TYR A 38 10.11 -4.29 -34.78
CA TYR A 38 8.75 -3.77 -34.74
C TYR A 38 8.75 -2.34 -34.20
N GLN A 39 8.21 -1.43 -35.00
CA GLN A 39 8.03 -0.02 -34.67
C GLN A 39 6.60 0.39 -34.98
N TYR A 40 5.98 1.12 -34.05
CA TYR A 40 4.63 1.65 -34.22
C TYR A 40 4.60 3.12 -33.80
N VAL A 41 4.23 4.01 -34.73
CA VAL A 41 4.21 5.45 -34.50
C VAL A 41 2.93 5.87 -33.77
N LEU A 42 3.08 6.67 -32.71
CA LEU A 42 1.97 7.16 -31.89
C LEU A 42 1.44 8.48 -32.45
N GLU A 43 0.28 8.42 -33.11
CA GLU A 43 -0.43 9.62 -33.58
C GLU A 43 -1.35 10.23 -32.50
N GLN A 44 -1.78 9.41 -31.54
CA GLN A 44 -2.67 9.81 -30.45
C GLN A 44 -1.97 9.75 -29.10
N SER A 45 -2.42 10.57 -28.16
CA SER A 45 -1.94 10.54 -26.77
C SER A 45 -2.64 9.43 -25.99
N TYR A 46 -1.85 8.61 -25.29
CA TYR A 46 -2.34 7.54 -24.44
C TYR A 46 -2.04 7.87 -22.98
N PHE A 47 -3.05 7.70 -22.13
CA PHE A 47 -2.93 7.91 -20.69
C PHE A 47 -3.54 6.71 -19.97
N GLU A 48 -2.82 6.18 -18.99
CA GLU A 48 -3.34 5.24 -18.03
C GLU A 48 -3.62 5.99 -16.73
N LYS A 49 -4.88 5.99 -16.29
CA LYS A 49 -5.28 6.55 -15.01
C LYS A 49 -5.46 5.39 -14.04
N THR A 50 -4.56 5.27 -13.08
CA THR A 50 -4.69 4.31 -11.98
C THR A 50 -5.20 5.04 -10.75
N GLU A 51 -6.40 4.69 -10.30
CA GLU A 51 -6.93 5.17 -9.02
C GLU A 51 -6.23 4.42 -7.90
N MET A 52 -5.42 5.13 -7.12
CA MET A 52 -4.81 4.56 -5.92
C MET A 52 -5.88 4.47 -4.83
N LYS A 53 -6.36 3.25 -4.57
CA LYS A 53 -7.20 2.99 -3.40
C LYS A 53 -6.32 3.14 -2.16
N GLN A 54 -6.76 3.98 -1.21
CA GLN A 54 -6.12 4.05 0.08
C GLN A 54 -6.23 2.68 0.75
N LYS A 55 -5.10 2.13 1.22
CA LYS A 55 -5.12 0.90 2.01
C LYS A 55 -5.96 1.15 3.24
N GLU A 56 -7.03 0.39 3.40
CA GLU A 56 -7.80 0.38 4.64
C GLU A 56 -6.83 -0.08 5.75
N VAL A 57 -6.62 0.80 6.73
CA VAL A 57 -5.82 0.45 7.90
C VAL A 57 -6.70 -0.48 8.72
N GLU A 58 -6.45 -1.78 8.59
CA GLU A 58 -7.05 -2.77 9.48
C GLU A 58 -6.76 -2.35 10.91
N ASP A 59 -7.82 -2.21 11.71
CA ASP A 59 -7.70 -1.86 13.11
C ASP A 59 -6.91 -2.99 13.79
N VAL A 60 -5.71 -2.68 14.29
CA VAL A 60 -4.80 -3.62 14.95
C VAL A 60 -5.48 -4.36 16.13
N PHE A 61 -6.60 -3.82 16.62
CA PHE A 61 -7.38 -4.37 17.71
C PHE A 61 -8.57 -5.23 17.28
N GLY A 62 -8.85 -5.46 16.01
CA GLY A 62 -9.89 -6.40 15.58
C GLY A 62 -11.28 -6.22 16.23
N GLY A 63 -12.17 -7.17 15.98
CA GLY A 63 -13.52 -7.18 16.56
C GLY A 63 -13.53 -7.33 18.09
N LYS A 64 -14.68 -7.10 18.73
CA LYS A 64 -14.86 -7.39 20.17
C LYS A 64 -14.59 -8.87 20.53
N GLU A 65 -14.68 -9.77 19.56
CA GLU A 65 -14.55 -11.23 19.76
C GLU A 65 -13.10 -11.73 19.72
N GLU A 66 -12.17 -11.00 19.10
CA GLU A 66 -10.77 -11.44 18.98
C GLU A 66 -10.00 -11.36 20.32
N PHE A 67 -10.49 -10.55 21.26
CA PHE A 67 -9.91 -10.44 22.60
C PHE A 67 -10.45 -11.44 23.61
N ALA A 68 -11.39 -12.32 23.24
CA ALA A 68 -11.94 -13.30 24.19
C ALA A 68 -10.88 -14.30 24.71
N ASN A 69 -9.84 -14.56 23.91
CA ASN A 69 -8.72 -15.46 24.25
C ASN A 69 -7.39 -14.73 24.46
N ALA A 70 -7.41 -13.39 24.47
CA ALA A 70 -6.17 -12.61 24.61
C ALA A 70 -5.71 -12.57 26.07
N ASP A 71 -4.39 -12.59 26.27
CA ASP A 71 -3.81 -12.46 27.59
C ASP A 71 -4.19 -11.11 28.22
N SER A 72 -4.50 -11.17 29.52
CA SER A 72 -4.88 -9.99 30.30
C SER A 72 -3.84 -9.69 31.37
N MET A 73 -3.53 -8.41 31.55
CA MET A 73 -2.63 -7.91 32.59
C MET A 73 -3.42 -7.01 33.56
N ALA A 74 -2.98 -7.00 34.83
CA ALA A 74 -3.50 -6.07 35.83
C ALA A 74 -2.86 -4.69 35.60
N THR A 75 -3.64 -3.74 35.07
CA THR A 75 -3.21 -2.35 34.84
C THR A 75 -4.42 -1.43 34.97
N GLN A 76 -4.21 -0.26 35.56
CA GLN A 76 -5.27 0.70 35.77
C GLN A 76 -5.60 1.42 34.45
N CYS A 77 -6.88 1.47 34.11
CA CYS A 77 -7.33 2.20 32.93
C CYS A 77 -7.05 3.71 33.09
N PRO A 78 -6.43 4.36 32.08
CA PRO A 78 -6.17 5.81 32.12
C PRO A 78 -7.42 6.65 31.79
N ALA A 79 -8.57 6.03 31.53
CA ALA A 79 -9.80 6.77 31.23
C ALA A 79 -10.46 7.25 32.52
N GLU A 80 -10.67 8.56 32.65
CA GLU A 80 -11.32 9.22 33.81
C GLU A 80 -12.68 8.61 34.21
N ASN A 81 -13.37 7.98 33.25
CA ASN A 81 -14.68 7.37 33.46
C ASN A 81 -14.63 5.85 33.73
N CYS A 82 -13.44 5.26 33.94
CA CYS A 82 -13.28 3.83 34.09
C CYS A 82 -12.24 3.47 35.16
N ASN A 83 -12.69 2.86 36.26
CA ASN A 83 -11.84 2.28 37.30
C ASN A 83 -11.56 0.78 37.04
N GLY A 84 -11.34 0.41 35.78
CA GLY A 84 -11.04 -0.97 35.42
C GLY A 84 -9.57 -1.29 35.71
N ASP A 85 -9.32 -2.39 36.44
CA ASP A 85 -7.96 -2.83 36.83
C ASP A 85 -7.35 -3.88 35.88
N ARG A 86 -8.04 -4.21 34.78
CA ARG A 86 -7.58 -5.22 33.82
C ARG A 86 -7.66 -4.70 32.39
N ALA A 87 -6.62 -5.02 31.61
CA ALA A 87 -6.55 -4.75 30.18
C ALA A 87 -6.03 -5.97 29.43
N TYR A 88 -6.54 -6.18 28.21
CA TYR A 88 -5.91 -7.08 27.25
C TYR A 88 -4.65 -6.42 26.71
N PHE A 89 -3.57 -7.18 26.59
CA PHE A 89 -2.33 -6.68 26.02
C PHE A 89 -1.94 -7.45 24.77
N PHE A 90 -1.36 -6.76 23.80
CA PHE A 90 -0.55 -7.39 22.76
C PHE A 90 0.67 -6.52 22.52
N GLN A 91 1.73 -7.14 22.03
CA GLN A 91 3.00 -6.49 21.80
C GLN A 91 3.32 -6.57 20.31
N LEU A 92 3.70 -5.44 19.71
CA LEU A 92 3.98 -5.37 18.27
C LEU A 92 5.30 -4.64 18.03
N GLN A 93 6.18 -5.25 17.23
CA GLN A 93 7.44 -4.63 16.84
C GLN A 93 7.21 -3.66 15.67
N ILE A 94 7.03 -2.37 16.00
CA ILE A 94 6.84 -1.31 15.00
C ILE A 94 8.12 -0.52 14.69
N ARG A 95 9.24 -0.84 15.37
CA ARG A 95 10.52 -0.11 15.29
C ARG A 95 11.69 -1.04 14.97
N SER A 96 12.89 -0.48 14.83
CA SER A 96 14.13 -1.25 14.65
C SER A 96 14.26 -2.34 15.72
N ALA A 97 14.95 -3.44 15.39
CA ALA A 97 15.15 -4.56 16.30
C ALA A 97 15.90 -4.20 17.60
N ASP A 98 16.58 -3.06 17.62
CA ASP A 98 17.33 -2.56 18.77
C ASP A 98 16.44 -1.88 19.83
N GLU A 99 15.20 -1.55 19.49
CA GLU A 99 14.24 -0.94 20.42
C GLU A 99 13.27 -2.00 20.99
N PRO A 100 12.88 -1.86 22.27
CA PRO A 100 11.95 -2.79 22.90
C PRO A 100 10.58 -2.74 22.20
N MET A 101 9.87 -3.86 22.28
CA MET A 101 8.58 -4.01 21.63
C MET A 101 7.53 -3.08 22.25
N THR A 102 6.75 -2.39 21.41
CA THR A 102 5.68 -1.50 21.88
C THR A 102 4.50 -2.33 22.36
N THR A 103 4.03 -2.06 23.57
CA THR A 103 2.87 -2.72 24.15
C THR A 103 1.60 -1.90 23.93
N PHE A 104 0.56 -2.58 23.49
CA PHE A 104 -0.74 -2.01 23.19
C PHE A 104 -1.76 -2.62 24.14
N LEU A 105 -2.52 -1.76 24.83
CA LEU A 105 -3.42 -2.13 25.90
C LEU A 105 -4.85 -1.72 25.54
N LYS A 106 -5.81 -2.60 25.85
CA LYS A 106 -7.25 -2.33 25.73
C LYS A 106 -7.96 -2.69 27.02
N CYS A 107 -8.62 -1.73 27.65
CA CYS A 107 -9.38 -1.97 28.88
C CYS A 107 -10.51 -2.97 28.63
N THR A 108 -10.67 -3.95 29.53
CA THR A 108 -11.75 -4.94 29.47
C THR A 108 -13.14 -4.33 29.71
N SER A 109 -13.20 -3.23 30.46
CA SER A 109 -14.46 -2.62 30.93
C SER A 109 -14.97 -1.51 30.01
N CYS A 110 -14.13 -0.54 29.63
CA CYS A 110 -14.54 0.58 28.79
C CYS A 110 -14.08 0.48 27.33
N GLY A 111 -13.17 -0.45 27.01
CA GLY A 111 -12.61 -0.59 25.67
C GLY A 111 -11.64 0.54 25.27
N ALA A 112 -11.28 1.44 26.20
CA ALA A 112 -10.25 2.45 25.96
C ALA A 112 -8.93 1.78 25.57
N ARG A 113 -8.22 2.38 24.63
CA ARG A 113 -6.95 1.87 24.10
C ARG A 113 -5.84 2.86 24.39
N TRP A 114 -4.71 2.35 24.84
CA TRP A 114 -3.52 3.16 25.06
C TRP A 114 -2.27 2.34 24.74
N ARG A 115 -1.15 3.03 24.67
CA ARG A 115 0.16 2.45 24.38
C ARG A 115 1.08 2.67 25.57
N GLU A 116 1.88 1.66 25.88
CA GLU A 116 2.90 1.71 26.92
C GLU A 116 4.23 1.29 26.27
N ASN A 117 5.26 2.11 26.49
CA ASN A 117 6.57 1.99 25.85
C ASN A 117 7.68 2.06 26.89
#